data_AF-A0A832B4U7-F1
#
_entry.id   AF-A0A832B4U7-F1
#
_cell.length_a   1.000
_cell.length_b   1.000
_cell.length_c   1.000
_cell.angle_alpha   90.00
_cell.angle_beta   90.00
_cell.angle_gamma   90.00
#
_symmetry.space_group_name_H-M   'P 1'
#
loop_
_entity.id
_entity.type
_entity.pdbx_description
1 polymer ?
#
loop_
_entity_poly.entity_id
_entity_poly.type
_entity_poly.pdbx_seq_one_letter_code
_entity_poly.pdbx_strand_id
1 'polypeptide(L)'
;LLCRCELDDDSWSVIRQTPGVTGFVGPGTKPTPLSRSEVEGILQVRDEGTEGPKRQRPRLEHELGETVRVKEGPFADFTGQVAEINEDQLKLKVLVNIFGRETPVELEFSQVARL
;
A
#
# COMPACT_ATOMS: atom_id res chain seq x y z
N LEU A 1 -5.80 -15.06 0.59
CA LEU A 1 -6.62 -15.91 -0.31
C LEU A 1 -8.07 -15.66 0.03
N LEU A 2 -8.91 -15.34 -0.95
CA LEU A 2 -10.37 -15.28 -0.77
C LEU A 2 -10.99 -16.47 -1.50
N CYS A 3 -11.94 -17.15 -0.87
CA CYS A 3 -12.69 -18.25 -1.48
C CYS A 3 -14.17 -17.90 -1.50
N ARG A 4 -14.80 -17.98 -2.67
CA ARG A 4 -16.26 -17.89 -2.83
C ARG A 4 -16.78 -19.30 -3.02
N CYS A 5 -17.50 -19.83 -2.05
CA CYS A 5 -18.16 -21.13 -2.12
C CYS A 5 -19.51 -21.05 -1.42
N GLU A 6 -20.39 -21.98 -1.76
CA GLU A 6 -21.54 -22.29 -0.91
C GLU A 6 -21.01 -23.17 0.23
N LEU A 7 -21.27 -22.77 1.46
CA LEU A 7 -20.72 -23.46 2.63
C LEU A 7 -21.63 -24.63 3.02
N ASP A 8 -21.24 -25.83 2.63
CA ASP A 8 -21.77 -27.11 3.10
C ASP A 8 -20.66 -27.96 3.76
N ASP A 9 -21.03 -29.09 4.36
CA ASP A 9 -20.10 -29.97 5.09
C ASP A 9 -19.02 -30.56 4.16
N ASP A 10 -19.37 -30.80 2.89
CA ASP A 10 -18.46 -31.31 1.87
C ASP A 10 -17.42 -30.25 1.47
N SER A 11 -17.85 -29.04 1.12
CA SER A 11 -16.96 -27.91 0.78
C SER A 11 -16.07 -27.55 1.97
N TRP A 12 -16.62 -27.61 3.19
CA TRP A 12 -15.88 -27.41 4.42
C TRP A 12 -14.72 -28.40 4.57
N SER A 13 -14.99 -29.69 4.36
CA SER A 13 -13.99 -30.76 4.47
C SER A 13 -12.89 -30.62 3.43
N VAL A 14 -13.26 -30.33 2.18
CA VAL A 14 -12.32 -30.16 1.06
C VAL A 14 -11.35 -29.00 1.31
N ILE A 15 -11.86 -27.85 1.77
CA ILE A 15 -11.02 -26.68 2.04
C ILE A 15 -10.03 -26.97 3.17
N ARG A 16 -10.46 -27.70 4.22
CA ARG A 16 -9.60 -28.02 5.36
C ARG A 16 -8.55 -29.09 5.04
N GLN A 17 -8.85 -30.00 4.12
CA GLN A 17 -7.91 -31.04 3.67
C GLN A 17 -6.92 -30.52 2.61
N THR A 18 -7.13 -29.32 2.08
CA THR A 18 -6.23 -28.73 1.08
C THR A 18 -4.87 -28.40 1.71
N PRO A 19 -3.76 -28.96 1.20
CA PRO A 19 -2.42 -28.67 1.71
C PRO A 19 -2.12 -27.16 1.67
N GLY A 20 -1.63 -26.62 2.79
CA GLY A 20 -1.34 -25.18 2.92
C GLY A 20 -2.48 -24.34 3.50
N VAL A 21 -3.66 -24.92 3.75
CA VAL A 21 -4.74 -24.25 4.49
C VAL A 21 -4.58 -24.51 5.98
N THR A 22 -4.18 -23.48 6.73
CA THR A 22 -3.96 -23.56 8.19
C THR A 22 -5.23 -23.32 9.01
N GLY A 23 -6.27 -22.71 8.40
CA GLY A 23 -7.53 -22.42 9.05
C GLY A 23 -8.28 -21.27 8.38
N PHE A 24 -9.40 -20.88 8.99
CA PHE A 24 -10.19 -19.73 8.57
C PHE A 24 -9.94 -18.55 9.51
N VAL A 25 -10.09 -17.34 8.97
CA VAL A 25 -9.92 -16.10 9.74
C VAL A 25 -11.17 -15.85 10.57
N GLY A 26 -11.03 -15.83 11.90
CA GLY A 26 -12.12 -15.51 12.82
C GLY A 26 -11.94 -16.16 14.21
N PRO A 27 -12.70 -15.71 15.22
CA PRO A 27 -12.62 -16.21 16.59
C PRO A 27 -13.25 -17.61 16.80
N GLY A 28 -13.62 -18.31 15.73
CA GLY A 28 -14.33 -19.58 15.80
C GLY A 28 -13.89 -20.57 14.72
N THR A 29 -14.34 -21.80 14.88
CA THR A 29 -14.07 -22.91 13.97
C THR A 29 -14.92 -22.89 12.71
N LYS A 30 -15.88 -21.97 12.57
CA LYS A 30 -16.70 -21.80 11.37
C LYS A 30 -16.27 -20.52 10.63
N PRO A 31 -16.29 -20.51 9.29
CA PRO A 31 -15.86 -19.35 8.53
C PRO A 31 -16.92 -18.27 8.62
N THR A 32 -16.49 -17.03 8.84
CA THR A 32 -17.40 -15.88 8.84
C THR A 32 -17.58 -15.40 7.40
N PRO A 33 -18.83 -15.27 6.90
CA PRO A 33 -19.07 -14.73 5.58
C PRO A 33 -18.67 -13.25 5.52
N LEU A 34 -17.94 -12.88 4.47
CA LEU A 34 -17.61 -11.48 4.18
C LEU A 34 -18.72 -10.84 3.36
N SER A 35 -19.01 -9.57 3.64
CA SER A 35 -19.92 -8.79 2.82
C SER A 35 -19.32 -8.48 1.46
N ARG A 36 -20.17 -8.23 0.46
CA ARG A 36 -19.70 -7.87 -0.90
C ARG A 36 -18.82 -6.62 -0.89
N SER A 37 -19.13 -5.64 -0.05
CA SER A 37 -18.35 -4.40 0.08
C SER A 37 -16.95 -4.65 0.67
N GLU A 38 -16.81 -5.55 1.63
CA GLU A 38 -15.50 -5.94 2.20
C GLU A 38 -14.67 -6.71 1.16
N VAL A 39 -15.30 -7.61 0.41
CA VAL A 39 -14.64 -8.35 -0.67
C VAL A 39 -14.17 -7.41 -1.77
N GLU A 40 -14.98 -6.43 -2.16
CA GLU A 40 -14.59 -5.43 -3.16
C GLU A 40 -13.44 -4.55 -2.68
N GLY A 41 -13.42 -4.14 -1.41
CA GLY A 41 -12.28 -3.42 -0.83
C GLY A 41 -10.98 -4.22 -0.82
N ILE A 42 -11.05 -5.54 -0.62
CA ILE A 42 -9.87 -6.43 -0.66
C ILE A 42 -9.43 -6.71 -2.11
N LEU A 43 -10.38 -6.86 -3.03
CA LEU A 43 -10.12 -7.13 -4.46
C LEU A 43 -9.64 -5.90 -5.24
N GLN A 44 -10.02 -4.68 -4.83
CA GLN A 44 -9.58 -3.42 -5.45
C GLN A 44 -8.06 -3.19 -5.41
N VAL A 45 -7.31 -4.04 -4.70
CA VAL A 45 -5.83 -4.00 -4.66
C VAL A 45 -5.20 -4.72 -5.86
N ARG A 46 -5.95 -5.37 -6.76
CA ARG A 46 -5.39 -6.10 -7.93
C ARG A 46 -6.24 -6.01 -9.19
N ASP A 47 -6.64 -4.82 -9.60
CA ASP A 47 -7.07 -4.60 -10.98
C ASP A 47 -6.11 -3.64 -11.67
N GLU A 48 -5.10 -4.22 -12.31
CA GLU A 48 -4.18 -3.55 -13.23
C GLU A 48 -4.78 -3.48 -14.65
N GLY A 49 -6.10 -3.53 -14.83
CA GLY A 49 -6.66 -3.46 -16.17
C GLY A 49 -8.17 -3.49 -16.24
N THR A 50 -8.81 -2.33 -16.10
CA THR A 50 -9.90 -1.91 -17.01
C THR A 50 -10.29 -0.45 -16.77
N GLU A 51 -10.65 0.21 -17.87
CA GLU A 51 -10.90 1.63 -18.02
C GLU A 51 -12.07 2.18 -17.19
N GLY A 52 -11.79 3.25 -16.42
CA GLY A 52 -12.67 4.41 -16.18
C GLY A 52 -13.50 4.43 -14.88
N PRO A 53 -13.96 5.61 -14.42
CA PRO A 53 -13.53 6.97 -14.69
C PRO A 53 -12.58 7.48 -13.58
N LYS A 54 -11.93 8.61 -13.85
CA LYS A 54 -11.05 9.40 -12.99
C LYS A 54 -11.60 9.61 -11.55
N ARG A 55 -11.57 8.59 -10.71
CA ARG A 55 -11.34 8.81 -9.28
C ARG A 55 -9.88 9.22 -9.19
N GLN A 56 -9.66 10.41 -8.67
CA GLN A 56 -8.38 10.84 -8.16
C GLN A 56 -7.83 9.70 -7.29
N ARG A 57 -7.07 8.80 -7.90
CA ARG A 57 -5.90 8.28 -7.24
C ARG A 57 -5.20 9.57 -6.81
N PRO A 58 -4.91 9.83 -5.53
CA PRO A 58 -3.66 10.50 -5.29
C PRO A 58 -2.67 9.54 -5.94
N ARG A 59 -2.36 9.81 -7.21
CA ARG A 59 -1.25 9.16 -7.88
C ARG A 59 -0.13 9.32 -6.85
N LEU A 60 0.63 8.26 -6.63
CA LEU A 60 2.00 8.43 -6.19
C LEU A 60 2.65 9.40 -7.20
N GLU A 61 2.43 10.71 -7.02
CA GLU A 61 3.01 11.80 -7.79
C GLU A 61 4.27 12.18 -7.04
N HIS A 62 5.12 11.19 -6.85
CA HIS A 62 6.51 11.44 -6.55
C HIS A 62 7.24 10.89 -7.77
N GLU A 63 7.61 11.79 -8.65
CA GLU A 63 8.50 11.46 -9.76
C GLU A 63 9.95 11.76 -9.35
N LEU A 64 10.89 10.97 -9.88
CA LEU A 64 12.32 11.23 -9.72
C LEU A 64 12.62 12.65 -10.24
N GLY A 65 13.23 13.48 -9.40
CA GLY A 65 13.53 14.89 -9.71
C GLY A 65 12.48 15.89 -9.23
N GLU A 66 11.42 15.46 -8.54
CA GLU A 66 10.41 16.36 -8.00
C GLU A 66 10.86 17.06 -6.72
N THR A 67 10.44 18.31 -6.54
CA THR A 67 10.71 19.06 -5.31
C THR A 67 9.68 18.73 -4.24
N VAL A 68 10.14 18.29 -3.08
CA VAL A 68 9.32 17.94 -1.93
C VAL A 68 9.73 18.76 -0.71
N ARG A 69 8.76 19.08 0.14
CA ARG A 69 8.96 19.70 1.44
C ARG A 69 8.81 18.64 2.53
N VAL A 70 9.75 18.59 3.46
CA VAL A 70 9.68 17.68 4.60
C VAL A 70 8.69 18.25 5.63
N LYS A 71 7.72 17.44 6.05
CA LYS A 71 6.71 17.81 7.08
C LYS A 71 7.15 17.45 8.49
N GLU A 72 7.89 16.36 8.64
CA GLU A 72 8.17 15.76 9.94
C GLU A 72 9.65 15.38 10.09
N GLY A 73 10.11 15.30 11.33
CA GLY A 73 11.50 14.96 11.66
C GLY A 73 12.42 16.18 11.80
N PRO A 74 13.73 15.95 12.01
CA PRO A 74 14.71 17.01 12.26
C PRO A 74 14.96 17.93 11.07
N PHE A 75 14.45 17.55 9.89
CA PHE A 75 14.53 18.30 8.64
C PHE A 75 13.17 18.89 8.23
N ALA A 76 12.19 18.93 9.13
CA ALA A 76 10.90 19.59 8.87
C ALA A 76 11.12 21.03 8.37
N ASP A 77 10.25 21.48 7.46
CA ASP A 77 10.30 22.76 6.76
C ASP A 77 11.41 22.95 5.71
N PHE A 78 12.35 22.01 5.59
CA PHE A 78 13.30 22.03 4.48
C PHE A 78 12.67 21.52 3.18
N THR A 79 13.21 22.03 2.07
CA THR A 79 12.84 21.62 0.71
C THR A 79 14.01 20.88 0.07
N GLY A 80 13.70 19.86 -0.70
CA GLY A 80 14.69 19.01 -1.35
C GLY A 80 14.14 18.36 -2.61
N GLN A 81 15.02 17.74 -3.38
CA GLN A 81 14.67 17.08 -4.62
C GLN A 81 14.72 15.56 -4.45
N VAL A 82 13.71 14.84 -4.94
CA VAL A 82 13.69 13.38 -4.89
C VAL A 82 14.76 12.83 -5.84
N ALA A 83 15.75 12.14 -5.31
CA ALA A 83 16.84 11.54 -6.07
C ALA A 83 16.57 10.07 -6.42
N GLU A 84 15.93 9.34 -5.50
CA GLU A 84 15.64 7.91 -5.67
C GLU A 84 14.34 7.56 -4.94
N ILE A 85 13.57 6.62 -5.52
CA ILE A 85 12.30 6.16 -4.98
C ILE A 85 12.39 4.64 -4.83
N ASN A 86 12.22 4.17 -3.60
CA ASN A 86 12.15 2.75 -3.31
C ASN A 86 10.70 2.39 -2.93
N GLU A 87 9.94 1.95 -3.94
CA GLU A 87 8.53 1.58 -3.77
C GLU A 87 8.36 0.30 -2.94
N ASP A 88 9.29 -0.66 -3.03
CA ASP A 88 9.27 -1.90 -2.23
C ASP A 88 9.37 -1.64 -0.73
N GLN A 89 10.18 -0.67 -0.32
CA GLN A 89 10.38 -0.31 1.09
C GLN A 89 9.58 0.91 1.55
N LEU A 90 8.80 1.55 0.66
CA LEU A 90 8.12 2.82 0.94
C LEU A 90 9.07 3.90 1.48
N LYS A 91 10.26 4.02 0.89
CA LYS A 91 11.28 5.02 1.26
C LYS A 91 11.68 5.87 0.07
N LEU A 92 11.99 7.13 0.36
CA LEU A 92 12.44 8.15 -0.58
C LEU A 92 13.83 8.63 -0.19
N LYS A 93 14.71 8.72 -1.16
CA LYS A 93 16.00 9.38 -0.99
C LYS A 93 15.89 10.79 -1.53
N VAL A 94 15.94 11.77 -0.65
CA VAL A 94 15.76 13.18 -0.97
C VAL A 94 17.07 13.91 -0.78
N LEU A 95 17.47 14.70 -1.76
CA LEU A 95 18.58 15.64 -1.66
C LEU A 95 18.06 16.95 -1.07
N VAL A 96 18.29 17.15 0.22
CA VAL A 96 17.89 18.39 0.89
C VAL A 96 19.04 19.38 0.81
N ASN A 97 18.73 20.62 0.43
CA ASN A 97 19.74 21.68 0.40
C ASN A 97 19.79 22.36 1.76
N ILE A 98 20.82 22.05 2.55
CA ILE A 98 21.04 22.63 3.87
C ILE A 98 22.36 23.40 3.82
N PHE A 99 22.31 24.71 4.08
CA PHE A 99 23.48 25.61 4.03
C PHE A 99 24.21 25.65 2.67
N GLY A 100 23.48 25.51 1.56
CA GLY A 100 24.07 25.52 0.21
C GLY A 100 24.84 24.23 -0.13
N ARG A 101 24.61 23.16 0.63
CA ARG A 101 25.15 21.82 0.39
C ARG A 101 24.02 20.82 0.24
N GLU A 102 24.04 20.09 -0.86
CA GLU A 102 23.10 19.00 -1.12
C GLU A 102 23.47 17.80 -0.23
N THR A 103 22.55 17.44 0.67
CA THR A 103 22.75 16.32 1.60
C THR A 103 21.66 15.27 1.33
N PRO A 104 22.03 14.03 0.96
CA PRO A 104 21.05 12.97 0.76
C PRO A 104 20.53 12.49 2.11
N VAL A 105 19.22 12.49 2.26
CA VAL A 105 18.50 11.97 3.44
C VAL A 105 17.47 10.95 2.98
N GLU A 106 17.29 9.88 3.77
CA GLU A 106 16.23 8.91 3.55
C GLU A 106 15.03 9.28 4.41
N LEU A 107 13.86 9.40 3.77
CA LEU A 107 12.60 9.78 4.38
C LEU A 107 11.49 8.84 3.92
N GLU A 108 10.46 8.68 4.74
CA GLU A 108 9.27 7.93 4.34
C GLU A 108 8.32 8.81 3.52
N PHE A 109 7.51 8.19 2.65
CA PHE A 109 6.48 8.91 1.86
C PHE A 109 5.54 9.73 2.74
N SER A 110 5.23 9.25 3.94
CA SER A 110 4.35 9.94 4.89
C SER A 110 4.94 11.24 5.44
N GLN A 111 6.27 11.35 5.48
CA GLN A 111 7.00 12.46 6.09
C GLN A 111 7.25 13.62 5.11
N VAL A 112 6.94 13.43 3.83
CA VAL A 112 7.14 14.43 2.79
C VAL A 112 5.79 14.97 2.27
N ALA A 113 5.81 16.22 1.85
CA ALA A 113 4.74 16.86 1.12
C ALA A 113 5.26 17.28 -0.24
N ARG A 114 4.44 17.08 -1.27
CA ARG A 114 4.65 17.72 -2.56
C ARG A 114 4.52 19.24 -2.43
N LEU A 115 5.37 19.97 -3.16
CA LEU A 115 5.27 21.42 -3.37
C LEU A 115 4.53 21.74 -4.66
#